data_AF-A0A520A0G8-F1
#
_entry.id   AF-A0A520A0G8-F1
#
_cell.length_a   1.000
_cell.length_b   1.000
_cell.length_c   1.000
_cell.angle_alpha   90.00
_cell.angle_beta   90.00
_cell.angle_gamma   90.00
#
_symmetry.space_group_name_H-M   'P 1'
#
loop_
_entity.id
_entity.type
_entity.pdbx_description
1 polymer ?
#
loop_
_entity_poly.entity_id
_entity_poly.type
_entity_poly.pdbx_seq_one_letter_code
_entity_poly.pdbx_strand_id
1 'polypeptide(L)'
;MPKSILHEPTISETDFWRTQKVLDRKPKRQTRANEEFPLRGIIKCPCGRNLTAGWTKGNRKYYLYYKCVDHPSINIPGETMHMKFEELLKKITLQKHQVDLLNSSLLSLWDELLKDENKKQKEKTRQLRHLREKTMKLDQKFIADQISVSLYHRCREEFKTEKNHIESMSNKLLLDKVHIGNVLKVFKSGRFNFYKVYR
;
A
#
# COMPACT_ATOMS: atom_id res chain seq x y z
N MET A 1 13.84 -9.49 -36.90
CA MET A 1 12.70 -9.93 -36.06
C MET A 1 12.92 -11.39 -35.68
N PRO A 2 12.76 -11.79 -34.41
CA PRO A 2 12.98 -13.18 -34.02
C PRO A 2 11.90 -14.06 -34.66
N LYS A 3 12.33 -15.18 -35.25
CA LYS A 3 11.48 -16.15 -35.95
C LYS A 3 10.58 -16.88 -34.94
N SER A 4 9.27 -16.83 -35.14
CA SER A 4 8.30 -17.63 -34.40
C SER A 4 8.44 -19.11 -34.77
N ILE A 5 8.68 -19.95 -33.77
CA ILE A 5 8.77 -21.41 -33.89
C ILE A 5 7.34 -21.98 -33.96
N LEU A 6 7.12 -22.97 -34.84
CA LEU A 6 5.81 -23.56 -35.19
C LEU A 6 5.22 -24.53 -34.13
N HIS A 7 5.52 -24.31 -32.85
CA HIS A 7 4.99 -25.15 -31.76
C HIS A 7 4.14 -24.33 -30.79
N GLU A 8 3.04 -24.94 -30.35
CA GLU A 8 2.17 -24.34 -29.35
C GLU A 8 2.93 -24.18 -28.02
N PRO A 9 2.96 -22.97 -27.43
CA PRO A 9 3.69 -22.73 -26.20
C PRO A 9 3.05 -23.48 -25.03
N THR A 10 3.86 -24.27 -24.31
CA THR A 10 3.42 -25.05 -23.15
C THR A 10 3.07 -24.18 -21.94
N ILE A 11 3.64 -22.96 -21.88
CA ILE A 11 3.40 -21.99 -20.82
C ILE A 11 3.16 -20.61 -21.41
N SER A 12 2.42 -19.76 -20.71
CA SER A 12 2.21 -18.39 -21.15
C SER A 12 3.52 -17.59 -21.14
N GLU A 13 3.66 -16.65 -22.07
CA GLU A 13 4.81 -15.73 -22.09
C GLU A 13 4.94 -14.97 -20.76
N THR A 14 3.80 -14.64 -20.15
CA THR A 14 3.77 -13.95 -18.85
C THR A 14 4.35 -14.81 -17.71
N ASP A 15 4.10 -16.12 -17.72
CA ASP A 15 4.63 -17.03 -16.70
C ASP A 15 6.11 -17.32 -16.93
N PHE A 16 6.52 -17.39 -18.20
CA PHE A 16 7.94 -17.47 -18.58
C PHE A 16 8.73 -16.29 -18.03
N TRP A 17 8.29 -15.05 -18.33
CA TRP A 17 8.97 -13.85 -17.84
C TRP A 17 8.88 -13.69 -16.32
N ARG A 18 7.78 -14.11 -15.68
CA ARG A 18 7.67 -14.13 -14.21
C ARG A 18 8.71 -15.05 -13.59
N THR A 19 8.90 -16.23 -14.17
CA THR A 19 9.89 -17.22 -13.71
C THR A 19 11.30 -16.74 -13.96
N GLN A 20 11.59 -16.16 -15.13
CA GLN A 20 12.89 -15.59 -15.44
C GLN A 20 13.30 -14.50 -14.44
N LYS A 21 12.36 -13.63 -14.03
CA LYS A 21 12.58 -12.62 -12.98
C LYS A 21 12.88 -13.20 -11.59
N VAL A 22 12.46 -14.43 -11.31
CA VAL A 22 12.79 -15.13 -10.06
C VAL A 22 14.17 -15.79 -10.16
N LEU A 23 14.48 -16.39 -11.31
CA LEU A 23 15.77 -17.05 -11.59
C LEU A 23 16.94 -16.07 -11.69
N ASP A 24 16.73 -14.88 -12.28
CA ASP A 24 17.76 -13.83 -12.40
C ASP A 24 18.12 -13.20 -11.04
N ARG A 25 17.37 -13.49 -9.97
CA ARG A 25 17.72 -13.05 -8.63
C ARG A 25 18.82 -13.97 -8.11
N LYS A 26 20.01 -13.42 -7.84
CA LYS A 26 21.00 -14.10 -7.00
C LYS A 26 20.30 -14.60 -5.73
N PRO A 27 20.42 -15.90 -5.37
CA PRO A 27 19.77 -16.41 -4.18
C PRO A 27 20.28 -15.61 -2.98
N LYS A 28 19.42 -14.76 -2.41
CA LYS A 28 19.72 -14.12 -1.14
C LYS A 28 19.88 -15.26 -0.15
N ARG A 29 21.02 -15.35 0.54
CA ARG A 29 21.19 -16.25 1.68
C ARG A 29 20.09 -15.91 2.67
N GLN A 30 19.02 -16.71 2.68
CA GLN A 30 17.93 -16.50 3.61
C GLN A 30 18.44 -16.95 4.96
N THR A 31 18.62 -15.99 5.87
CA THR A 31 18.79 -16.34 7.27
C THR A 31 17.44 -16.85 7.72
N ARG A 32 17.35 -18.13 8.10
CA ARG A 32 16.13 -18.67 8.70
C ARG A 32 15.82 -17.85 9.94
N ALA A 33 14.63 -17.26 9.99
CA ALA A 33 14.16 -16.56 11.17
C ALA A 33 14.13 -17.56 12.34
N ASN A 34 14.74 -17.17 13.45
CA ASN A 34 14.70 -17.91 14.70
C ASN A 34 14.48 -16.89 15.80
N GLU A 35 13.42 -17.09 16.58
CA GLU A 35 12.99 -16.19 17.65
C GLU A 35 14.07 -16.03 18.74
N GLU A 36 14.91 -17.03 18.95
CA GLU A 36 16.05 -16.93 19.87
C GLU A 36 17.14 -15.99 19.35
N PHE A 37 17.28 -15.85 18.01
CA PHE A 37 18.32 -15.04 17.37
C PHE A 37 17.75 -13.99 16.40
N PRO A 38 16.92 -13.05 16.88
CA PRO A 38 16.14 -12.18 16.01
C PRO A 38 17.00 -11.23 15.17
N LEU A 39 18.23 -10.96 15.61
CA LEU A 39 19.21 -10.10 14.91
C LEU A 39 20.21 -10.86 14.01
N ARG A 40 20.08 -12.19 13.90
CA ARG A 40 21.01 -13.00 13.09
C ARG A 40 20.92 -12.58 11.63
N GLY A 41 22.07 -12.36 11.00
CA GLY A 41 22.09 -11.96 9.60
C GLY A 41 21.62 -10.52 9.35
N ILE A 42 21.35 -9.72 10.39
CA ILE A 42 21.01 -8.30 10.26
C ILE A 42 22.21 -7.43 10.64
N ILE A 43 22.87 -7.75 11.76
CA ILE A 43 24.01 -6.98 12.27
C ILE A 43 25.22 -7.20 11.36
N LYS A 44 25.93 -6.12 11.02
CA LYS A 44 27.16 -6.17 10.24
C LYS A 44 28.39 -5.97 11.12
N CYS A 45 29.40 -6.78 10.86
CA CYS A 45 30.76 -6.55 11.31
C CYS A 45 31.38 -5.38 10.51
N PRO A 46 32.37 -4.64 11.06
CA PRO A 46 33.17 -3.68 10.28
C PRO A 46 33.78 -4.24 8.99
N CYS A 47 33.96 -5.56 8.90
CA CYS A 47 34.40 -6.22 7.66
C CYS A 47 33.32 -6.34 6.57
N GLY A 48 32.11 -5.83 6.82
CA GLY A 48 30.99 -5.84 5.88
C GLY A 48 30.18 -7.15 5.89
N ARG A 49 30.65 -8.22 6.53
CA ARG A 49 29.90 -9.48 6.65
C ARG A 49 28.89 -9.43 7.79
N ASN A 50 27.78 -10.15 7.63
CA ASN A 50 26.75 -10.23 8.64
C ASN A 50 27.19 -11.14 9.78
N LEU A 51 26.85 -10.78 11.02
CA LEU A 51 27.11 -11.61 12.18
C LEU A 51 26.22 -12.86 12.16
N THR A 52 26.83 -13.98 12.51
CA THR A 52 26.13 -15.22 12.85
C THR A 52 25.70 -15.18 14.31
N ALA A 53 24.85 -16.12 14.72
CA ALA A 53 24.41 -16.23 16.10
C ALA A 53 24.35 -17.69 16.52
N GLY A 54 24.63 -17.96 17.79
CA GLY A 54 24.53 -19.30 18.37
C GLY A 54 24.74 -19.32 19.87
N TRP A 55 24.36 -20.44 20.47
CA TRP A 55 24.58 -20.73 21.88
C TRP A 55 26.00 -21.26 22.12
N THR A 56 26.64 -20.76 23.17
CA THR A 56 27.93 -21.25 23.67
C THR A 56 27.74 -21.80 25.07
N LYS A 57 28.17 -23.04 25.31
CA LYS A 57 28.07 -23.68 26.64
C LYS A 57 29.12 -23.10 27.58
N GLY A 58 28.69 -22.57 28.73
CA GLY A 58 29.57 -22.30 29.86
C GLY A 58 29.45 -23.38 30.94
N ASN A 59 30.06 -23.16 32.11
CA ASN A 59 30.10 -24.15 33.19
C ASN A 59 28.71 -24.55 33.72
N ARG A 60 27.74 -23.62 33.72
CA ARG A 60 26.40 -23.83 34.32
C ARG A 60 25.24 -23.58 33.36
N LYS A 61 25.43 -22.78 32.32
CA LYS A 61 24.37 -22.37 31.39
C LYS A 61 24.91 -22.07 29.99
N TYR A 62 24.02 -21.98 29.02
CA TYR A 62 24.33 -21.54 27.67
C TYR A 62 24.21 -20.01 27.57
N TYR A 63 25.06 -19.42 26.75
CA TYR A 63 25.10 -17.98 26.50
C TYR A 63 24.97 -17.72 25.00
N LEU A 64 24.08 -16.79 24.64
CA LEU A 64 23.87 -16.40 23.27
C LEU A 64 24.94 -15.40 22.87
N TYR A 65 25.51 -15.59 21.67
CA TYR A 65 26.48 -14.67 21.11
C TYR A 65 26.22 -14.38 19.64
N TYR A 66 26.51 -13.14 19.25
CA TYR A 66 26.60 -12.71 17.86
C TYR A 66 28.06 -12.59 17.46
N LYS A 67 28.50 -13.44 16.52
CA LYS A 67 29.91 -13.56 16.15
C LYS A 67 30.15 -13.40 14.66
N CYS A 68 31.26 -12.74 14.33
CA CYS A 68 31.77 -12.74 12.96
C CYS A 68 32.53 -14.04 12.69
N VAL A 69 32.39 -14.58 11.49
CA VAL A 69 33.14 -15.78 11.08
C VAL A 69 34.61 -15.43 10.78
N ASP A 70 34.87 -14.26 10.22
CA ASP A 70 36.23 -13.85 9.81
C ASP A 70 36.97 -13.02 10.86
N HIS A 71 36.25 -12.46 11.84
CA HIS A 71 36.83 -11.68 12.95
C HIS A 71 36.41 -12.28 14.29
N PRO A 72 37.15 -13.30 14.79
CA PRO A 72 36.82 -13.96 16.06
C PRO A 72 36.80 -13.02 17.27
N SER A 73 37.52 -11.90 17.21
CA SER A 73 37.50 -10.85 18.23
C SER A 73 36.14 -10.16 18.36
N ILE A 74 35.32 -10.18 17.32
CA ILE A 74 33.96 -9.62 17.34
C ILE A 74 33.00 -10.74 17.74
N ASN A 75 32.78 -10.82 19.04
CA ASN A 75 31.90 -11.77 19.70
C ASN A 75 31.07 -11.04 20.76
N ILE A 76 29.84 -10.65 20.40
CA ILE A 76 29.00 -9.75 21.21
C ILE A 76 27.98 -10.59 22.00
N PRO A 77 27.87 -10.44 23.33
CA PRO A 77 26.82 -11.09 24.11
C PRO A 77 25.43 -10.74 23.60
N GLY A 78 24.57 -11.75 23.49
CA GLY A 78 23.19 -11.63 23.05
C GLY A 78 22.38 -10.63 23.85
N GLU A 79 22.47 -10.73 25.17
CA GLU A 79 21.81 -9.84 26.13
C GLU A 79 22.16 -8.37 25.87
N THR A 80 23.45 -8.05 25.71
CA THR A 80 23.89 -6.69 25.39
C THR A 80 23.35 -6.20 24.05
N MET A 81 23.34 -7.09 23.05
CA MET A 81 22.86 -6.73 21.71
C MET A 81 21.34 -6.51 21.68
N HIS A 82 20.57 -7.36 22.36
CA HIS A 82 19.12 -7.26 22.46
C HIS A 82 18.72 -6.01 23.25
N MET A 83 19.39 -5.71 24.36
CA MET A 83 19.16 -4.50 25.15
C MET A 83 19.39 -3.22 24.32
N LYS A 84 20.55 -3.12 23.63
CA LYS A 84 20.84 -1.97 22.76
C LYS A 84 19.83 -1.84 21.62
N PHE A 85 19.38 -2.96 21.06
CA PHE A 85 18.37 -2.96 20.02
C PHE A 85 17.01 -2.49 20.56
N GLU A 86 16.61 -2.94 21.75
CA GLU A 86 15.38 -2.49 22.41
C GLU A 86 15.43 -0.99 22.72
N GLU A 87 16.57 -0.46 23.20
CA GLU A 87 16.76 0.98 23.41
C GLU A 87 16.63 1.78 22.11
N LEU A 88 17.19 1.28 21.01
CA LEU A 88 17.02 1.88 19.69
C LEU A 88 15.54 1.89 19.29
N LEU A 89 14.86 0.74 19.45
CA LEU A 89 13.43 0.62 19.16
C LEU A 89 12.62 1.63 19.98
N LYS A 90 12.90 1.79 21.28
CA LYS A 90 12.24 2.78 22.14
C LYS A 90 12.41 4.22 21.64
N LYS A 91 13.56 4.56 21.05
CA LYS A 91 13.84 5.90 20.52
C LYS A 91 13.13 6.18 19.20
N ILE A 92 12.92 5.16 18.37
CA ILE A 92 12.27 5.31 17.05
C ILE A 92 10.77 5.00 17.08
N THR A 93 10.28 4.35 18.13
CA THR A 93 8.86 4.01 18.29
C THR A 93 8.12 5.24 18.80
N LEU A 94 7.02 5.59 18.12
CA LEU A 94 6.13 6.65 18.55
C LEU A 94 5.50 6.30 19.90
N GLN A 95 5.51 7.25 20.83
CA GLN A 95 4.81 7.09 22.09
C GLN A 95 3.30 7.07 21.87
N LYS A 96 2.55 6.43 22.78
CA LYS A 96 1.09 6.30 22.69
C LYS A 96 0.40 7.64 22.41
N HIS A 97 0.78 8.69 23.14
CA HIS A 97 0.19 10.02 22.95
C HIS A 97 0.43 10.60 21.54
N GLN A 98 1.59 10.32 20.92
CA GLN A 98 1.91 10.76 19.56
C GLN A 98 1.09 9.99 18.53
N VAL A 99 0.92 8.68 18.75
CA VAL A 99 0.04 7.85 17.91
C VAL A 99 -1.41 8.31 18.01
N ASP A 100 -1.88 8.64 19.21
CA ASP A 100 -3.24 9.13 19.44
C ASP A 100 -3.47 10.48 18.75
N LEU A 101 -2.53 11.43 18.86
CA LEU A 101 -2.58 12.72 18.16
C LEU A 101 -2.55 12.58 16.63
N LEU A 102 -1.72 11.67 16.12
CA LEU A 102 -1.65 11.40 14.69
C LEU A 102 -2.95 10.79 14.19
N ASN A 103 -3.51 9.84 14.93
CA ASN A 103 -4.81 9.23 14.61
C ASN A 103 -5.94 10.26 14.63
N SER A 104 -6.00 11.13 15.64
CA SER A 104 -7.06 12.15 15.73
C SER A 104 -6.96 13.16 14.58
N SER A 105 -5.75 13.63 14.27
CA SER A 105 -5.51 14.57 13.17
C SER A 105 -5.81 13.95 11.81
N LEU A 106 -5.47 12.67 11.64
CA LEU A 106 -5.79 11.95 10.41
C LEU A 106 -7.31 11.79 10.27
N LEU A 107 -8.01 11.40 11.34
CA LEU A 107 -9.47 11.26 11.32
C LEU A 107 -10.19 12.58 11.01
N SER A 108 -9.73 13.71 11.55
CA SER A 108 -10.33 15.01 11.25
C SER A 108 -10.15 15.40 9.78
N LEU A 109 -8.95 15.21 9.23
CA LEU A 109 -8.68 15.42 7.80
C LEU A 109 -9.55 14.50 6.93
N TRP A 110 -9.77 13.26 7.37
CA TRP A 110 -10.66 12.32 6.68
C TRP A 110 -12.10 12.80 6.63
N ASP A 111 -12.62 13.28 7.76
CA ASP A 111 -13.99 13.77 7.83
C ASP A 111 -14.18 15.02 6.95
N GLU A 112 -13.19 15.91 6.90
CA GLU A 112 -13.19 17.07 6.00
C GLU A 112 -13.19 16.67 4.53
N LEU A 113 -12.29 15.75 4.13
CA LEU A 113 -12.24 15.22 2.77
C LEU A 113 -13.55 14.52 2.39
N LEU A 114 -14.11 13.71 3.30
CA LEU A 114 -15.40 13.04 3.09
C LEU A 114 -16.55 14.04 2.92
N LYS A 115 -16.57 15.13 3.70
CA LYS A 115 -17.58 16.18 3.58
C LYS A 115 -17.49 16.89 2.23
N ASP A 116 -16.30 17.30 1.82
CA ASP A 116 -16.10 17.97 0.52
C ASP A 116 -16.50 17.05 -0.65
N GLU A 117 -16.10 15.78 -0.58
CA GLU A 117 -16.47 14.79 -1.60
C GLU A 117 -17.96 14.48 -1.63
N ASN A 118 -18.61 14.34 -0.47
CA ASN A 118 -20.06 14.18 -0.42
C ASN A 118 -20.78 15.39 -1.01
N LYS A 119 -20.24 16.60 -0.83
CA LYS A 119 -20.77 17.83 -1.43
C LYS A 119 -20.63 17.81 -2.96
N LYS A 120 -19.45 17.47 -3.49
CA LYS A 120 -19.21 17.31 -4.93
C LYS A 120 -20.12 16.25 -5.55
N GLN A 121 -20.26 15.10 -4.89
CA GLN A 121 -21.13 14.02 -5.37
C GLN A 121 -22.60 14.45 -5.40
N LYS A 122 -23.09 15.11 -4.34
CA LYS A 122 -24.45 15.66 -4.30
C LYS A 122 -24.69 16.67 -5.41
N GLU A 123 -23.74 17.57 -5.64
CA GLU A 123 -23.81 18.56 -6.71
C GLU A 123 -23.89 17.91 -8.09
N LYS A 124 -23.04 16.92 -8.34
CA LYS A 124 -23.06 16.13 -9.58
C LYS A 124 -24.41 15.42 -9.78
N THR A 125 -24.92 14.74 -8.75
CA THR A 125 -26.23 14.09 -8.84
C THR A 125 -27.34 15.09 -9.13
N ARG A 126 -27.29 16.28 -8.53
CA ARG A 126 -28.22 17.38 -8.81
C ARG A 126 -28.15 17.83 -10.27
N GLN A 127 -26.95 18.06 -10.80
CA GLN A 127 -26.73 18.48 -12.19
C GLN A 127 -27.23 17.42 -13.18
N LEU A 128 -26.92 16.14 -12.96
CA LEU A 128 -27.41 15.04 -13.80
C LEU A 128 -28.93 14.93 -13.76
N ARG A 129 -29.56 15.14 -12.60
CA ARG A 129 -31.02 15.16 -12.48
C ARG A 129 -31.63 16.32 -13.27
N HIS A 130 -31.08 17.53 -13.12
CA HIS A 130 -31.52 18.71 -13.88
C HIS A 130 -31.41 18.50 -15.39
N LEU A 131 -30.31 17.90 -15.85
CA LEU A 131 -30.10 17.60 -17.25
C LEU A 131 -31.10 16.55 -17.78
N ARG A 132 -31.44 15.54 -16.97
CA ARG A 132 -32.50 14.58 -17.29
C ARG A 132 -33.86 15.27 -17.42
N GLU A 133 -34.20 16.17 -16.51
CA GLU A 133 -35.45 16.94 -16.58
C GLU A 133 -35.51 17.84 -17.82
N LYS A 134 -34.41 18.52 -18.17
CA LYS A 134 -34.28 19.29 -19.43
C LYS A 134 -34.51 18.39 -20.65
N THR A 135 -33.90 17.21 -20.63
CA THR A 135 -34.01 16.21 -21.70
C THR A 135 -35.47 15.76 -21.87
N MET A 136 -36.16 15.43 -20.78
CA MET A 136 -37.58 15.04 -20.82
C MET A 136 -38.47 16.17 -21.38
N LYS A 137 -38.23 17.43 -20.97
CA LYS A 137 -38.97 18.58 -21.50
C LYS A 137 -38.71 18.81 -22.98
N LEU A 138 -37.48 18.60 -23.44
CA LEU A 138 -37.12 18.67 -24.86
C LEU A 138 -37.89 17.60 -25.65
N ASP A 139 -37.90 16.37 -25.15
CA ASP A 139 -38.59 15.24 -25.78
C ASP A 139 -40.11 15.49 -25.86
N GLN A 140 -40.73 16.02 -24.80
CA GLN A 140 -42.15 16.40 -24.80
C GLN A 140 -42.47 17.49 -25.83
N LYS A 141 -41.64 18.53 -25.94
CA LYS A 141 -41.83 19.60 -26.94
C LYS A 141 -41.68 19.09 -28.37
N PHE A 142 -40.77 18.15 -28.60
CA PHE A 142 -40.59 17.52 -29.90
C PHE A 142 -41.81 16.68 -30.28
N ILE A 143 -42.31 15.85 -29.36
CA ILE A 143 -43.52 15.02 -29.56
C ILE A 143 -44.75 15.87 -29.84
N ALA A 144 -44.85 17.05 -29.21
CA ALA A 144 -45.94 17.99 -29.43
C ALA A 144 -45.77 18.88 -30.69
N ASP A 145 -44.80 18.56 -31.57
CA ASP A 145 -44.46 19.30 -32.79
C ASP A 145 -44.15 20.79 -32.56
N GLN A 146 -43.72 21.17 -31.35
CA GLN A 146 -43.43 22.57 -30.98
C GLN A 146 -42.03 23.04 -31.40
N ILE A 147 -41.17 22.13 -31.86
CA ILE A 147 -39.79 22.42 -32.26
C ILE A 147 -39.40 21.62 -33.50
N SER A 148 -38.48 22.16 -34.32
CA SER A 148 -37.99 21.46 -35.52
C SER A 148 -37.04 20.30 -35.19
N VAL A 149 -36.96 19.33 -36.10
CA VAL A 149 -36.02 18.20 -36.04
C VAL A 149 -34.56 18.68 -35.91
N SER A 150 -34.18 19.73 -36.64
CA SER A 150 -32.83 20.31 -36.58
C SER A 150 -32.50 20.92 -35.21
N LEU A 151 -33.46 21.63 -34.60
CA LEU A 151 -33.31 22.19 -33.26
C LEU A 151 -33.24 21.10 -32.20
N TYR A 152 -34.07 20.06 -32.32
CA TYR A 152 -34.05 18.91 -31.42
C TYR A 152 -32.68 18.20 -31.43
N HIS A 153 -32.15 17.85 -32.60
CA HIS A 153 -30.86 17.18 -32.70
C HIS A 153 -29.71 18.02 -32.13
N ARG A 154 -29.70 19.34 -32.38
CA ARG A 154 -28.70 20.24 -31.81
C ARG A 154 -28.72 20.23 -30.28
N CYS A 155 -29.89 20.47 -29.69
CA CYS A 155 -30.05 20.46 -28.22
C CYS A 155 -29.70 19.09 -27.61
N ARG A 156 -30.02 17.99 -28.31
CA ARG A 156 -29.73 16.64 -27.84
C ARG A 156 -28.23 16.35 -27.79
N GLU A 157 -27.48 16.77 -28.80
CA GLU A 157 -26.02 16.64 -28.80
C GLU A 157 -25.39 17.56 -27.74
N GLU A 158 -25.87 18.80 -27.57
CA GLU A 158 -25.42 19.68 -26.47
C GLU A 158 -25.60 19.01 -25.10
N PHE A 159 -26.80 18.50 -24.79
CA PHE A 159 -27.04 17.82 -23.50
C PHE A 159 -26.21 16.54 -23.34
N LYS A 160 -25.95 15.82 -24.43
CA LYS A 160 -25.07 14.64 -24.41
C LYS A 160 -23.62 15.01 -24.10
N THR A 161 -23.11 16.10 -24.68
CA THR A 161 -21.75 16.59 -24.38
C THR A 161 -21.64 17.05 -22.92
N GLU A 162 -22.65 17.79 -22.41
CA GLU A 162 -22.71 18.24 -21.02
C GLU A 162 -22.75 17.04 -20.05
N LYS A 163 -23.54 16.01 -20.36
CA LYS A 163 -23.59 14.76 -19.59
C LYS A 163 -22.22 14.09 -19.52
N ASN A 164 -21.57 13.90 -20.67
CA ASN A 164 -20.26 13.25 -20.76
C ASN A 164 -19.20 14.05 -19.97
N HIS A 165 -19.26 15.38 -20.01
CA HIS A 165 -18.38 16.24 -19.23
C HIS A 165 -18.56 15.98 -17.72
N ILE A 166 -19.81 16.03 -17.22
CA ILE A 166 -20.14 15.77 -15.80
C ILE A 166 -19.75 14.34 -15.37
N GLU A 167 -19.90 13.35 -16.26
CA GLU A 167 -19.53 11.97 -15.98
C GLU A 167 -18.01 11.76 -15.92
N SER A 168 -17.25 12.39 -16.82
CA SER A 168 -15.79 12.21 -16.93
C SER A 168 -14.99 12.74 -15.74
N MET A 169 -15.52 13.71 -14.99
CA MET A 169 -14.85 14.31 -13.83
C MET A 169 -14.60 13.34 -12.64
N SER A 170 -14.95 12.04 -12.72
CA SER A 170 -15.25 11.24 -11.52
C SER A 170 -14.56 9.87 -11.36
N ASN A 171 -13.54 9.50 -12.14
CA ASN A 171 -12.98 8.13 -12.04
C ASN A 171 -11.75 7.94 -11.13
N LYS A 172 -11.27 8.96 -10.41
CA LYS A 172 -10.00 8.85 -9.66
C LYS A 172 -10.11 8.44 -8.18
N LEU A 173 -11.27 8.57 -7.53
CA LEU A 173 -11.33 8.67 -6.06
C LEU A 173 -11.79 7.43 -5.27
N LEU A 174 -12.35 6.41 -5.91
CA LEU A 174 -12.86 5.22 -5.20
C LEU A 174 -11.71 4.35 -4.65
N LEU A 175 -10.55 4.41 -5.31
CA LEU A 175 -9.29 3.79 -4.87
C LEU A 175 -8.75 4.40 -3.58
N ASP A 176 -8.87 5.72 -3.40
CA ASP A 176 -8.31 6.43 -2.24
C ASP A 176 -9.05 6.07 -0.94
N LYS A 177 -10.38 5.98 -0.97
CA LYS A 177 -11.19 5.61 0.22
C LYS A 177 -10.85 4.23 0.76
N VAL A 178 -10.67 3.24 -0.12
CA VAL A 178 -10.31 1.87 0.28
C VAL A 178 -8.88 1.83 0.81
N HIS A 179 -7.95 2.56 0.17
CA HIS A 179 -6.56 2.55 0.57
C HIS A 179 -6.35 3.15 1.96
N ILE A 180 -7.00 4.28 2.27
CA ILE A 180 -6.79 4.90 3.57
C ILE A 180 -7.62 4.26 4.69
N GLY A 181 -8.81 3.71 4.38
CA GLY A 181 -9.51 2.84 5.33
C GLY A 181 -8.64 1.65 5.78
N ASN A 182 -7.83 1.10 4.87
CA ASN A 182 -6.87 0.05 5.19
C ASN A 182 -5.68 0.57 6.01
N VAL A 183 -5.13 1.74 5.67
CA VAL A 183 -4.05 2.38 6.46
C VAL A 183 -4.51 2.60 7.90
N LEU A 184 -5.70 3.19 8.11
CA LEU A 184 -6.27 3.42 9.45
C LEU A 184 -6.46 2.12 10.24
N LYS A 185 -6.88 1.02 9.59
CA LYS A 185 -6.97 -0.30 10.24
C LYS A 185 -5.60 -0.81 10.70
N VAL A 186 -4.55 -0.61 9.89
CA VAL A 186 -3.17 -0.99 10.26
C VAL A 186 -2.68 -0.18 11.45
N PHE A 187 -2.89 1.13 11.46
CA PHE A 187 -2.53 2.00 12.60
C PHE A 187 -3.29 1.62 13.88
N LYS A 188 -4.62 1.42 13.80
CA LYS A 188 -5.45 1.00 14.95
C LYS A 188 -5.06 -0.37 15.50
N SER A 189 -4.59 -1.29 14.65
CA SER A 189 -4.15 -2.63 15.07
C SER A 189 -2.83 -2.64 15.86
N GLY A 190 -2.12 -1.50 15.95
CA GLY A 190 -0.82 -1.41 16.60
C GLY A 190 0.28 -2.17 15.88
N ARG A 191 0.08 -2.56 14.60
CA ARG A 191 1.08 -3.27 13.79
C ARG A 191 2.30 -2.43 13.39
N PHE A 192 2.26 -1.12 13.63
CA PHE A 192 3.42 -0.22 13.58
C PHE A 192 4.18 -0.15 14.92
N ASN A 193 3.78 -0.95 15.91
CA ASN A 193 4.48 -1.03 17.17
C ASN A 193 5.55 -2.14 17.08
N PHE A 194 6.79 -1.74 16.80
CA PHE A 194 7.95 -2.65 16.74
C PHE A 194 8.17 -3.44 18.06
N TYR A 195 7.52 -3.03 19.14
CA TYR A 195 7.51 -3.72 20.44
C TYR A 195 6.90 -5.13 20.39
N LYS A 196 6.00 -5.42 19.44
CA LYS A 196 5.33 -6.73 19.36
C LYS A 196 6.19 -7.86 18.76
N VAL A 197 7.39 -7.55 18.26
CA VAL A 197 8.30 -8.55 17.66
C VAL A 197 9.28 -9.13 18.69
N TYR A 198 9.35 -8.55 19.90
CA TYR A 198 10.34 -8.90 20.93
C TYR A 198 9.72 -9.35 22.26
N ARG A 199 8.53 -9.96 22.23
CA ARG A 199 7.94 -10.56 23.42
C ARG A 199 7.36 -11.92 23.13
#